data_AF-A0A133ZHX5-F1
#
_entry.id   AF-A0A133ZHX5-F1
#
_cell.length_a   1.000
_cell.length_b   1.000
_cell.length_c   1.000
_cell.angle_alpha   90.00
_cell.angle_beta   90.00
_cell.angle_gamma   90.00
#
_symmetry.space_group_name_H-M   'P 1'
#
loop_
_entity.id
_entity.type
_entity.pdbx_description
1 polymer ?
#
loop_
_entity_poly.entity_id
_entity_poly.type
_entity_poly.pdbx_seq_one_letter_code
_entity_poly.pdbx_strand_id
1 'polypeptide(L)'
;AYQKSDMNEEAEEVLEKLRDFDELTEEQKEKLEALDSRKVYKDILINFYKTGVIGEEDTIYLYKEVNDYNSIDDDLLYSYHMKLMDITGDNKDEILVYQRRKDGDSDGVLWVFEVRDGKAVTLCLKLCDYNSSFILNNNTILFNYNKNDVESDEVYSYNSVVSRFEQLDKDDDKVNAAINMAESNKIKLSMPDIDTLLNPDNIETSVNKMDVSNIVYNDKKKHSGTSKEYKEVYREFLINYNAEGAIPVKFKLLDITGDGKDELIIKDYKDGVDDYCIYEDIDGKAYKIFDEYGNVFEVYNDNIILVESFYDGETSPMFACFTYDKDISRFYRNKNGGYRNGDQEYLIDMLNKKAKLTGSEITTELTPSNVYDALE
;
A
#
# COMPACT_ATOMS: atom_id res chain seq x y z
N ALA A 1 -15.71 25.93 20.31
CA ALA A 1 -14.96 24.67 20.38
C ALA A 1 -15.76 23.61 21.14
N TYR A 2 -16.00 23.79 22.46
CA TYR A 2 -16.78 22.86 23.29
C TYR A 2 -18.17 22.48 22.73
N GLN A 3 -18.96 23.43 22.21
CA GLN A 3 -20.27 23.10 21.62
C GLN A 3 -20.23 22.22 20.36
N LYS A 4 -19.12 22.22 19.59
CA LYS A 4 -19.01 21.42 18.35
C LYS A 4 -18.54 20.00 18.64
N SER A 5 -17.73 19.78 19.68
CA SER A 5 -17.31 18.43 20.10
C SER A 5 -18.47 17.67 20.74
N ASP A 6 -19.21 18.34 21.63
CA ASP A 6 -20.34 17.72 22.34
C ASP A 6 -21.47 17.32 21.38
N MET A 7 -21.69 18.11 20.32
CA MET A 7 -22.65 17.79 19.26
C MET A 7 -22.22 16.64 18.35
N ASN A 8 -20.90 16.41 18.18
CA ASN A 8 -20.42 15.26 17.42
C ASN A 8 -20.54 13.96 18.23
N GLU A 9 -20.20 13.98 19.52
CA GLU A 9 -20.41 12.81 20.40
C GLU A 9 -21.89 12.42 20.49
N GLU A 10 -22.78 13.39 20.64
CA GLU A 10 -24.23 13.14 20.68
C GLU A 10 -24.76 12.59 19.33
N ALA A 11 -24.23 13.07 18.21
CA ALA A 11 -24.57 12.56 16.89
C ALA A 11 -24.07 11.11 16.67
N GLU A 12 -22.88 10.79 17.18
CA GLU A 12 -22.32 9.43 17.11
C GLU A 12 -23.12 8.44 17.96
N GLU A 13 -23.51 8.84 19.17
CA GLU A 13 -24.34 8.01 20.05
C GLU A 13 -25.74 7.76 19.45
N VAL A 14 -26.28 8.74 18.71
CA VAL A 14 -27.54 8.59 17.97
C VAL A 14 -27.39 7.66 16.77
N LEU A 15 -26.29 7.73 16.02
CA LEU A 15 -26.02 6.81 14.90
C LEU A 15 -25.89 5.37 15.40
N GLU A 16 -25.21 5.15 16.52
CA GLU A 16 -25.05 3.82 17.12
C GLU A 16 -26.41 3.23 17.54
N LYS A 17 -27.31 4.05 18.12
CA LYS A 17 -28.69 3.64 18.44
C LYS A 17 -29.55 3.35 17.21
N LEU A 18 -29.28 4.03 16.08
CA LEU A 18 -30.01 3.82 14.83
C LEU A 18 -29.59 2.51 14.13
N ARG A 19 -28.36 2.03 14.33
CA ARG A 19 -27.88 0.74 13.79
C ARG A 19 -28.65 -0.46 14.34
N ASP A 20 -29.09 -0.39 15.59
CA ASP A 20 -29.85 -1.45 16.26
C ASP A 20 -31.36 -1.41 15.98
N PHE A 21 -31.81 -0.53 15.08
CA PHE A 21 -33.22 -0.31 14.80
C PHE A 21 -33.70 -1.15 13.61
N ASP A 22 -34.46 -2.22 13.89
CA ASP A 22 -34.91 -3.21 12.88
C ASP A 22 -35.93 -2.67 11.85
N GLU A 23 -36.48 -1.46 12.04
CA GLU A 23 -37.57 -0.89 11.23
C GLU A 23 -37.16 0.29 10.32
N LEU A 24 -35.89 0.42 9.95
CA LEU A 24 -35.46 1.48 9.02
C LEU A 24 -36.01 1.26 7.60
N THR A 25 -36.50 2.32 6.96
CA THR A 25 -36.79 2.31 5.52
C THR A 25 -35.51 2.24 4.70
N GLU A 26 -35.59 1.83 3.43
CA GLU A 26 -34.42 1.79 2.54
C GLU A 26 -33.71 3.16 2.44
N GLU A 27 -34.46 4.26 2.34
CA GLU A 27 -33.90 5.63 2.34
C GLU A 27 -33.16 5.97 3.64
N GLN A 28 -33.63 5.44 4.78
CA GLN A 28 -32.98 5.65 6.08
C GLN A 28 -31.71 4.80 6.22
N LYS A 29 -31.71 3.59 5.67
CA LYS A 29 -30.51 2.73 5.62
C LYS A 29 -29.42 3.36 4.75
N GLU A 30 -29.77 3.83 3.56
CA GLU A 30 -28.85 4.54 2.66
C GLU A 30 -28.22 5.77 3.34
N LYS A 31 -29.02 6.54 4.11
CA LYS A 31 -28.51 7.69 4.89
C LYS A 31 -27.62 7.28 6.06
N LEU A 32 -27.91 6.16 6.71
CA LEU A 32 -27.12 5.64 7.83
C LEU A 32 -25.75 5.13 7.34
N GLU A 33 -25.76 4.30 6.30
CA GLU A 33 -24.55 3.84 5.60
C GLU A 33 -23.69 5.03 5.15
N ALA A 34 -24.34 6.12 4.73
CA ALA A 34 -23.65 7.31 4.33
C ALA A 34 -22.91 8.07 5.41
N LEU A 35 -23.56 8.23 6.55
CA LEU A 35 -22.95 8.88 7.70
C LEU A 35 -21.83 8.01 8.27
N ASP A 36 -22.03 6.70 8.29
CA ASP A 36 -21.03 5.74 8.76
C ASP A 36 -19.75 5.79 7.93
N SER A 37 -19.86 5.84 6.59
CA SER A 37 -18.69 5.94 5.73
C SER A 37 -17.92 7.25 5.89
N ARG A 38 -18.65 8.37 5.84
CA ARG A 38 -18.03 9.68 5.98
C ARG A 38 -17.29 9.78 7.31
N LYS A 39 -17.89 9.23 8.38
CA LYS A 39 -17.22 9.13 9.67
C LYS A 39 -15.92 8.34 9.57
N VAL A 40 -15.92 7.15 8.95
CA VAL A 40 -14.70 6.33 8.78
C VAL A 40 -13.60 7.09 8.03
N TYR A 41 -13.90 7.69 6.87
CA TYR A 41 -12.90 8.45 6.10
C TYR A 41 -12.36 9.64 6.90
N LYS A 42 -13.24 10.34 7.61
CA LYS A 42 -12.86 11.45 8.48
C LYS A 42 -11.95 10.98 9.61
N ASP A 43 -12.28 9.88 10.28
CA ASP A 43 -11.50 9.36 11.41
C ASP A 43 -10.10 8.94 10.96
N ILE A 44 -9.98 8.26 9.81
CA ILE A 44 -8.71 7.91 9.18
C ILE A 44 -7.87 9.17 8.89
N LEU A 45 -8.44 10.15 8.20
CA LEU A 45 -7.72 11.37 7.81
C LEU A 45 -7.36 12.26 9.01
N ILE A 46 -8.22 12.32 10.04
CA ILE A 46 -7.93 13.05 11.28
C ILE A 46 -6.85 12.34 12.08
N ASN A 47 -6.85 11.01 12.12
CA ASN A 47 -5.76 10.26 12.72
C ASN A 47 -4.45 10.55 11.99
N PHE A 48 -4.47 10.51 10.67
CA PHE A 48 -3.30 10.85 9.86
C PHE A 48 -2.79 12.25 10.14
N TYR A 49 -3.68 13.26 10.13
CA TYR A 49 -3.31 14.63 10.45
C TYR A 49 -2.61 14.75 11.81
N LYS A 50 -3.15 14.11 12.86
CA LYS A 50 -2.63 14.22 14.23
C LYS A 50 -1.33 13.45 14.44
N THR A 51 -1.19 12.29 13.79
CA THR A 51 -0.14 11.32 14.15
C THR A 51 0.93 11.17 13.08
N GLY A 52 0.65 11.55 11.83
CA GLY A 52 1.45 11.17 10.68
C GLY A 52 1.30 9.70 10.28
N VAL A 53 0.31 8.99 10.83
CA VAL A 53 0.05 7.58 10.53
C VAL A 53 -1.28 7.41 9.79
N ILE A 54 -1.24 6.79 8.60
CA ILE A 54 -2.42 6.42 7.81
C ILE A 54 -2.35 4.96 7.39
N GLY A 55 -3.30 4.17 7.89
CA GLY A 55 -3.31 2.73 7.66
C GLY A 55 -2.02 2.09 8.14
N GLU A 56 -1.21 1.68 7.17
CA GLU A 56 0.03 0.93 7.29
C GLU A 56 1.28 1.81 7.35
N GLU A 57 1.12 3.09 7.01
CA GLU A 57 2.22 3.99 6.76
C GLU A 57 2.38 5.03 7.85
N ASP A 58 3.63 5.26 8.24
CA ASP A 58 4.04 6.36 9.12
C ASP A 58 4.96 7.26 8.31
N THR A 59 4.62 8.53 8.20
CA THR A 59 5.30 9.44 7.24
C THR A 59 6.42 10.23 7.88
N ILE A 60 6.46 10.24 9.21
CA ILE A 60 7.32 11.12 10.00
C ILE A 60 8.20 10.36 11.00
N TYR A 61 8.11 9.02 11.07
CA TYR A 61 8.92 8.19 11.98
C TYR A 61 10.44 8.33 11.80
N LEU A 62 10.88 8.85 10.65
CA LEU A 62 12.28 9.09 10.32
C LEU A 62 12.85 10.36 10.98
N TYR A 63 12.03 11.24 11.55
CA TYR A 63 12.50 12.47 12.21
C TYR A 63 12.83 12.21 13.68
N LYS A 64 13.99 12.69 14.15
CA LYS A 64 14.43 12.52 15.55
C LYS A 64 13.50 13.22 16.54
N GLU A 65 12.94 14.33 16.09
CA GLU A 65 12.00 15.21 16.78
C GLU A 65 10.53 14.79 16.59
N VAL A 66 10.25 13.63 15.97
CA VAL A 66 8.86 13.17 15.70
C VAL A 66 7.99 13.12 16.96
N ASN A 67 8.59 12.87 18.12
CA ASN A 67 7.87 12.81 19.39
C ASN A 67 7.44 14.19 19.91
N ASP A 68 7.97 15.28 19.34
CA ASP A 68 7.58 16.65 19.64
C ASP A 68 6.53 17.21 18.65
N TYR A 69 6.20 16.46 17.59
CA TYR A 69 5.21 16.88 16.60
C TYR A 69 3.78 16.73 17.17
N ASN A 70 2.96 17.75 16.97
CA ASN A 70 1.54 17.77 17.31
C ASN A 70 0.66 17.30 16.15
N SER A 71 1.15 17.43 14.92
CA SER A 71 0.48 17.03 13.68
C SER A 71 1.48 16.96 12.53
N ILE A 72 1.03 16.51 11.36
CA ILE A 72 1.84 16.54 10.14
C ILE A 72 2.22 17.96 9.67
N ASP A 73 1.60 19.02 10.21
CA ASP A 73 2.00 20.41 9.89
C ASP A 73 3.43 20.71 10.37
N ASP A 74 3.88 20.02 11.43
CA ASP A 74 5.21 20.17 12.03
C ASP A 74 6.32 19.51 11.18
N ASP A 75 5.97 18.73 10.15
CA ASP A 75 6.93 18.17 9.20
C ASP A 75 7.73 19.28 8.51
N LEU A 76 9.05 19.29 8.66
CA LEU A 76 9.88 20.38 8.17
C LEU A 76 10.06 20.39 6.65
N LEU A 77 9.92 19.25 5.98
CA LEU A 77 10.24 19.09 4.56
C LEU A 77 8.99 19.08 3.69
N TYR A 78 7.89 18.54 4.20
CA TYR A 78 6.73 18.25 3.37
C TYR A 78 5.44 18.92 3.85
N SER A 79 4.57 19.13 2.88
CA SER A 79 3.17 19.52 3.06
C SER A 79 2.27 18.48 2.40
N TYR A 80 1.17 18.16 3.05
CA TYR A 80 0.31 17.06 2.65
C TYR A 80 -0.98 17.60 2.06
N HIS A 81 -1.29 17.20 0.83
CA HIS A 81 -2.52 17.59 0.14
C HIS A 81 -3.34 16.36 -0.15
N MET A 82 -4.67 16.48 -0.15
CA MET A 82 -5.56 15.33 -0.29
C MET A 82 -6.59 15.50 -1.39
N LYS A 83 -7.12 14.36 -1.85
CA LYS A 83 -8.32 14.28 -2.67
C LYS A 83 -9.02 12.95 -2.41
N LEU A 84 -10.35 12.97 -2.40
CA LEU A 84 -11.18 11.77 -2.36
C LEU A 84 -11.76 11.58 -3.76
N MET A 85 -11.46 10.45 -4.39
CA MET A 85 -11.86 10.17 -5.77
C MET A 85 -11.73 8.69 -6.07
N ASP A 86 -12.73 8.12 -6.73
CA ASP A 86 -12.62 6.80 -7.37
C ASP A 86 -11.55 6.85 -8.45
N ILE A 87 -10.45 6.12 -8.26
CA ILE A 87 -9.39 5.89 -9.21
C ILE A 87 -9.18 4.41 -9.51
N THR A 88 -9.88 3.48 -8.85
CA THR A 88 -9.81 2.04 -9.15
C THR A 88 -10.89 1.60 -10.14
N GLY A 89 -11.97 2.37 -10.27
CA GLY A 89 -13.10 2.15 -11.16
C GLY A 89 -14.19 1.27 -10.56
N ASP A 90 -14.14 1.04 -9.24
CA ASP A 90 -15.16 0.27 -8.51
C ASP A 90 -16.30 1.16 -8.00
N ASN A 91 -16.31 2.44 -8.38
CA ASN A 91 -17.18 3.48 -7.86
C ASN A 91 -17.02 3.65 -6.36
N LYS A 92 -15.85 3.45 -5.76
CA LYS A 92 -15.56 3.84 -4.38
C LYS A 92 -14.46 4.89 -4.38
N ASP A 93 -14.60 5.91 -3.55
CA ASP A 93 -13.57 6.94 -3.48
C ASP A 93 -12.34 6.41 -2.73
N GLU A 94 -11.18 6.43 -3.36
CA GLU A 94 -9.90 6.26 -2.65
C GLU A 94 -9.49 7.56 -1.95
N ILE A 95 -8.67 7.42 -0.91
CA ILE A 95 -7.96 8.53 -0.29
C ILE A 95 -6.64 8.71 -1.04
N LEU A 96 -6.51 9.83 -1.75
CA LEU A 96 -5.25 10.24 -2.35
C LEU A 96 -4.60 11.28 -1.44
N VAL A 97 -3.35 11.05 -1.06
CA VAL A 97 -2.49 12.02 -0.39
C VAL A 97 -1.29 12.28 -1.28
N TYR A 98 -1.02 13.54 -1.59
CA TYR A 98 0.17 13.96 -2.29
C TYR A 98 1.07 14.76 -1.35
N GLN A 99 2.22 14.15 -1.03
CA GLN A 99 3.26 14.74 -0.20
C GLN A 99 4.14 15.64 -1.10
N ARG A 100 4.10 16.96 -0.85
CA ARG A 100 4.81 17.98 -1.64
C ARG A 100 5.93 18.61 -0.84
N ARG A 101 7.10 18.79 -1.45
CA ARG A 101 8.21 19.48 -0.80
C ARG A 101 7.89 20.96 -0.56
N LYS A 102 8.20 21.46 0.63
CA LYS A 102 7.98 22.85 1.05
C LYS A 102 8.96 23.83 0.39
N ASP A 103 10.09 23.35 -0.11
CA ASP A 103 11.10 24.15 -0.82
C ASP A 103 10.73 24.48 -2.28
N GLY A 104 9.62 23.91 -2.78
CA GLY A 104 9.10 24.17 -4.12
C GLY A 104 9.70 23.27 -5.21
N ASP A 105 10.49 22.26 -4.83
CA ASP A 105 10.90 21.17 -5.72
C ASP A 105 9.66 20.41 -6.24
N SER A 106 9.72 19.94 -7.49
CA SER A 106 8.60 19.26 -8.15
C SER A 106 8.47 17.80 -7.74
N ASP A 107 9.49 17.25 -7.09
CA ASP A 107 9.45 15.91 -6.54
C ASP A 107 8.49 15.82 -5.35
N GLY A 108 7.63 14.80 -5.38
CA GLY A 108 6.76 14.44 -4.26
C GLY A 108 6.49 12.95 -4.24
N VAL A 109 5.57 12.54 -3.35
CA VAL A 109 5.14 11.14 -3.25
C VAL A 109 3.63 11.09 -3.32
N LEU A 110 3.10 10.31 -4.27
CA LEU A 110 1.68 10.00 -4.35
C LEU A 110 1.38 8.76 -3.52
N TRP A 111 0.43 8.91 -2.62
CA TRP A 111 -0.06 7.88 -1.71
C TRP A 111 -1.53 7.66 -2.02
N VAL A 112 -1.93 6.41 -2.25
CA VAL A 112 -3.30 6.02 -2.55
C VAL A 112 -3.73 4.97 -1.56
N PHE A 113 -4.88 5.17 -0.92
CA PHE A 113 -5.46 4.22 0.01
C PHE A 113 -6.90 3.89 -0.34
N GLU A 114 -7.25 2.62 -0.19
CA GLU A 114 -8.64 2.18 -0.11
C GLU A 114 -9.07 2.12 1.36
N VAL A 115 -10.34 2.37 1.63
CA VAL A 115 -10.91 2.15 2.95
C VAL A 115 -11.59 0.78 2.99
N ARG A 116 -11.08 -0.12 3.84
CA ARG A 116 -11.61 -1.47 4.07
C ARG A 116 -11.78 -1.75 5.54
N ASP A 117 -12.97 -2.20 5.93
CA ASP A 117 -13.30 -2.56 7.31
C ASP A 117 -12.86 -1.50 8.34
N GLY A 118 -13.08 -0.23 8.00
CA GLY A 118 -12.74 0.92 8.86
C GLY A 118 -11.27 1.35 8.83
N LYS A 119 -10.43 0.76 7.98
CA LYS A 119 -8.98 1.01 7.91
C LYS A 119 -8.55 1.45 6.51
N ALA A 120 -7.51 2.27 6.45
CA ALA A 120 -6.84 2.57 5.19
C ALA A 120 -5.86 1.45 4.82
N VAL A 121 -5.91 1.01 3.57
CA VAL A 121 -5.05 -0.04 2.99
C VAL A 121 -4.32 0.56 1.80
N THR A 122 -2.99 0.52 1.80
CA THR A 122 -2.17 1.14 0.74
C THR A 122 -2.40 0.44 -0.59
N LEU A 123 -2.81 1.18 -1.62
CA LEU A 123 -2.91 0.70 -3.00
C LEU A 123 -1.69 1.09 -3.84
N CYS A 124 -1.09 2.25 -3.54
CA CYS A 124 0.05 2.77 -4.26
C CYS A 124 0.83 3.75 -3.37
N LEU A 125 2.15 3.64 -3.37
CA LEU A 125 3.06 4.62 -2.79
C LEU A 125 4.22 4.78 -3.77
N LYS A 126 4.35 5.95 -4.39
CA LYS A 126 5.37 6.15 -5.42
C LYS A 126 5.85 7.60 -5.50
N LEU A 127 7.16 7.76 -5.71
CA LEU A 127 7.75 9.05 -6.09
C LEU A 127 7.16 9.51 -7.42
N CYS A 128 6.82 10.79 -7.49
CA CYS A 128 6.19 11.35 -8.67
C CYS A 128 6.55 12.82 -8.86
N ASP A 129 6.78 13.20 -10.12
CA ASP A 129 6.95 14.61 -10.48
C ASP A 129 5.59 15.32 -10.60
N TYR A 130 5.55 16.54 -10.05
CA TYR A 130 4.39 17.42 -10.00
C TYR A 130 3.76 17.72 -11.37
N ASN A 131 4.55 17.83 -12.43
CA ASN A 131 4.05 18.27 -13.74
C ASN A 131 3.90 17.15 -14.77
N SER A 132 4.42 15.96 -14.48
CA SER A 132 4.49 14.85 -15.43
C SER A 132 3.86 13.56 -14.93
N SER A 133 3.27 13.55 -13.73
CA SER A 133 2.53 12.38 -13.23
C SER A 133 1.02 12.59 -13.23
N PHE A 134 0.28 11.59 -13.73
CA PHE A 134 -1.16 11.71 -13.97
C PHE A 134 -1.91 10.39 -13.77
N ILE A 135 -3.19 10.49 -13.42
CA ILE A 135 -4.16 9.39 -13.48
C ILE A 135 -5.02 9.62 -14.72
N LEU A 136 -5.15 8.58 -15.55
CA LEU A 136 -5.88 8.64 -16.81
C LEU A 136 -7.35 8.19 -16.65
N ASN A 137 -8.18 8.46 -17.66
CA ASN A 137 -9.61 8.11 -17.64
C ASN A 137 -9.90 6.60 -17.55
N ASN A 138 -8.94 5.76 -17.92
CA ASN A 138 -8.99 4.30 -17.76
C ASN A 138 -8.37 3.84 -16.43
N ASN A 139 -8.15 4.75 -15.49
CA ASN A 139 -7.62 4.49 -14.15
C ASN A 139 -6.16 4.01 -14.10
N THR A 140 -5.40 4.05 -15.20
CA THR A 140 -3.94 3.83 -15.14
C THR A 140 -3.23 5.06 -14.61
N ILE A 141 -2.14 4.85 -13.86
CA ILE A 141 -1.29 5.92 -13.35
C ILE A 141 0.00 5.96 -14.18
N LEU A 142 0.35 7.15 -14.67
CA LEU A 142 1.63 7.42 -15.33
C LEU A 142 2.50 8.19 -14.35
N PHE A 143 3.71 7.70 -14.12
CA PHE A 143 4.74 8.41 -13.37
C PHE A 143 5.79 8.96 -14.35
N ASN A 144 6.09 10.24 -14.20
CA ASN A 144 7.12 10.96 -14.94
C ASN A 144 6.99 10.84 -16.48
N TYR A 145 5.81 11.16 -17.02
CA TYR A 145 5.54 11.18 -18.45
C TYR A 145 6.31 12.30 -19.17
N ASN A 146 7.24 11.90 -20.04
CA ASN A 146 7.95 12.80 -20.93
C ASN A 146 7.16 13.01 -22.23
N LYS A 147 6.52 14.18 -22.32
CA LYS A 147 5.72 14.57 -23.50
C LYS A 147 6.54 14.72 -24.78
N ASN A 148 7.85 14.97 -24.71
CA ASN A 148 8.68 15.15 -25.90
C ASN A 148 9.02 13.81 -26.56
N ASP A 149 9.27 12.80 -25.74
CA ASP A 149 9.66 11.46 -26.19
C ASP A 149 8.47 10.47 -26.21
N VAL A 150 7.30 10.90 -25.72
CA VAL A 150 6.05 10.12 -25.70
C VAL A 150 6.25 8.81 -24.94
N GLU A 151 6.88 8.94 -23.76
CA GLU A 151 7.20 7.82 -22.89
C GLU A 151 6.95 8.19 -21.44
N SER A 152 6.75 7.18 -20.59
CA SER A 152 6.67 7.32 -19.15
C SER A 152 7.70 6.39 -18.54
N ASP A 153 8.34 6.82 -17.46
CA ASP A 153 9.28 5.95 -16.73
C ASP A 153 8.57 4.68 -16.26
N GLU A 154 7.37 4.86 -15.70
CA GLU A 154 6.58 3.77 -15.15
C GLU A 154 5.07 3.97 -15.38
N VAL A 155 4.38 2.89 -15.71
CA VAL A 155 2.92 2.86 -15.91
C VAL A 155 2.32 1.80 -14.99
N TYR A 156 1.33 2.18 -14.20
CA TYR A 156 0.68 1.30 -13.24
C TYR A 156 -0.78 1.07 -13.59
N SER A 157 -1.26 -0.15 -13.30
CA SER A 157 -2.67 -0.49 -13.38
C SER A 157 -3.15 -1.15 -12.09
N TYR A 158 -4.40 -0.92 -11.72
CA TYR A 158 -4.98 -1.56 -10.55
C TYR A 158 -5.17 -3.06 -10.80
N ASN A 159 -4.46 -3.88 -10.04
CA ASN A 159 -4.69 -5.31 -10.00
C ASN A 159 -5.59 -5.62 -8.80
N SER A 160 -6.84 -5.91 -9.11
CA SER A 160 -7.81 -6.21 -8.09
C SER A 160 -7.47 -7.48 -7.30
N VAL A 161 -6.77 -8.47 -7.88
CA VAL A 161 -6.48 -9.76 -7.20
C VAL A 161 -5.71 -9.56 -5.90
N VAL A 162 -4.71 -8.69 -5.92
CA VAL A 162 -3.87 -8.33 -4.76
C VAL A 162 -4.17 -6.94 -4.21
N SER A 163 -5.26 -6.32 -4.69
CA SER A 163 -5.71 -4.98 -4.34
C SER A 163 -4.59 -3.95 -4.25
N ARG A 164 -3.86 -3.79 -5.35
CA ARG A 164 -2.72 -2.87 -5.46
C ARG A 164 -2.55 -2.39 -6.88
N PHE A 165 -2.05 -1.17 -7.06
CA PHE A 165 -1.52 -0.72 -8.34
C PHE A 165 -0.17 -1.40 -8.59
N GLU A 166 -0.05 -2.08 -9.72
CA GLU A 166 1.18 -2.78 -10.11
C GLU A 166 1.74 -2.17 -11.38
N GLN A 167 3.07 -2.05 -11.42
CA GLN A 167 3.79 -1.62 -12.62
C GLN A 167 3.56 -2.63 -13.74
N LEU A 168 3.27 -2.12 -14.93
CA LEU A 168 3.16 -2.90 -16.14
C LEU A 168 4.54 -3.10 -16.78
N ASP A 169 4.74 -4.26 -17.39
CA ASP A 169 5.89 -4.49 -18.24
C ASP A 169 5.87 -3.52 -19.43
N LYS A 170 7.05 -3.06 -19.86
CA LYS A 170 7.17 -2.01 -20.90
C LYS A 170 6.51 -2.42 -22.24
N ASP A 171 6.42 -3.72 -22.51
CA ASP A 171 5.82 -4.31 -23.70
C ASP A 171 4.34 -4.72 -23.53
N ASP A 172 3.72 -4.48 -22.36
CA ASP A 172 2.28 -4.73 -22.17
C ASP A 172 1.46 -3.77 -23.06
N ASP A 173 0.47 -4.31 -23.78
CA ASP A 173 -0.43 -3.55 -24.66
C ASP A 173 -1.13 -2.38 -23.93
N LYS A 174 -1.35 -2.50 -22.61
CA LYS A 174 -1.94 -1.44 -21.78
C LYS A 174 -1.01 -0.24 -21.63
N VAL A 175 0.31 -0.40 -21.69
CA VAL A 175 1.26 0.72 -21.64
C VAL A 175 1.04 1.62 -22.84
N ASN A 176 1.02 1.05 -24.05
CA ASN A 176 0.74 1.80 -25.28
C ASN A 176 -0.63 2.47 -25.23
N ALA A 177 -1.66 1.78 -24.71
CA ALA A 177 -2.99 2.39 -24.56
C ALA A 177 -2.97 3.59 -23.61
N ALA A 178 -2.24 3.51 -22.50
CA ALA A 178 -2.11 4.58 -21.52
C ALA A 178 -1.37 5.79 -22.09
N ILE A 179 -0.23 5.57 -22.78
CA ILE A 179 0.53 6.64 -23.46
C ILE A 179 -0.34 7.38 -24.50
N ASN A 180 -1.05 6.65 -25.35
CA ASN A 180 -1.97 7.24 -26.35
C ASN A 180 -3.09 8.09 -25.70
N MET A 181 -3.57 7.69 -24.52
CA MET A 181 -4.57 8.46 -23.76
C MET A 181 -3.98 9.75 -23.19
N ALA A 182 -2.75 9.71 -22.67
CA ALA A 182 -2.02 10.89 -22.21
C ALA A 182 -1.81 11.90 -23.35
N GLU A 183 -1.35 11.44 -24.53
CA GLU A 183 -1.21 12.27 -25.73
C GLU A 183 -2.53 12.91 -26.17
N SER A 184 -3.64 12.16 -26.05
CA SER A 184 -4.99 12.62 -26.36
C SER A 184 -5.61 13.48 -25.26
N ASN A 185 -4.84 13.87 -24.22
CA ASN A 185 -5.28 14.65 -23.07
C ASN A 185 -6.50 14.05 -22.33
N LYS A 186 -6.58 12.71 -22.26
CA LYS A 186 -7.61 11.98 -21.51
C LYS A 186 -7.20 11.74 -20.06
N ILE A 187 -6.86 12.83 -19.39
CA ILE A 187 -6.40 12.85 -18.00
C ILE A 187 -7.62 12.99 -17.09
N LYS A 188 -7.72 12.10 -16.11
CA LYS A 188 -8.74 12.11 -15.05
C LYS A 188 -8.33 13.02 -13.89
N LEU A 189 -7.07 12.92 -13.49
CA LEU A 189 -6.50 13.70 -12.40
C LEU A 189 -5.01 13.94 -12.62
N SER A 190 -4.56 15.18 -12.43
CA SER A 190 -3.14 15.52 -12.40
C SER A 190 -2.65 15.78 -10.96
N MET A 191 -1.34 15.65 -10.69
CA MET A 191 -0.79 15.96 -9.36
C MET A 191 -1.11 17.40 -8.89
N PRO A 192 -1.15 18.43 -9.76
CA PRO A 192 -1.59 19.77 -9.40
C PRO A 192 -3.04 19.82 -8.92
N ASP A 193 -3.92 18.94 -9.40
CA ASP A 193 -5.34 18.89 -9.02
C ASP A 193 -5.59 18.28 -7.62
N ILE A 194 -4.54 17.77 -6.96
CA ILE A 194 -4.55 17.33 -5.55
C ILE A 194 -4.07 18.50 -4.70
N ASP A 195 -4.85 19.58 -4.65
CA ASP A 195 -4.46 20.90 -4.13
C ASP A 195 -5.06 21.25 -2.76
N THR A 196 -5.90 20.38 -2.20
CA THR A 196 -6.55 20.63 -0.92
C THR A 196 -5.60 20.28 0.21
N LEU A 197 -5.07 21.28 0.92
CA LEU A 197 -4.22 21.06 2.10
C LEU A 197 -4.94 20.17 3.13
N LEU A 198 -4.22 19.18 3.66
CA LEU A 198 -4.76 18.22 4.62
C LEU A 198 -4.75 18.84 6.02
N ASN A 199 -5.92 19.28 6.48
CA ASN A 199 -6.16 19.80 7.82
C ASN A 199 -7.62 19.50 8.25
N PRO A 200 -7.97 19.63 9.54
CA PRO A 200 -9.29 19.24 10.04
C PRO A 200 -10.49 19.86 9.31
N ASP A 201 -10.42 21.15 8.96
CA ASP A 201 -11.51 21.87 8.29
C ASP A 201 -11.70 21.40 6.83
N ASN A 202 -10.60 21.20 6.13
CA ASN A 202 -10.61 20.68 4.77
C ASN A 202 -11.04 19.20 4.74
N ILE A 203 -10.68 18.40 5.75
CA ILE A 203 -11.12 16.99 5.86
C ILE A 203 -12.64 16.95 5.98
N GLU A 204 -13.20 17.73 6.91
CA GLU A 204 -14.65 17.83 7.09
C GLU A 204 -15.35 18.24 5.79
N THR A 205 -14.79 19.22 5.07
CA THR A 205 -15.35 19.70 3.81
C THR A 205 -15.30 18.67 2.69
N SER A 206 -14.18 17.95 2.53
CA SER A 206 -14.00 16.97 1.46
C SER A 206 -14.86 15.73 1.68
N VAL A 207 -14.90 15.21 2.90
CA VAL A 207 -15.70 14.03 3.26
C VAL A 207 -17.20 14.30 3.07
N ASN A 208 -17.67 15.50 3.42
CA ASN A 208 -19.09 15.86 3.25
C ASN A 208 -19.55 15.92 1.78
N LYS A 209 -18.60 15.99 0.82
CA LYS A 209 -18.89 16.00 -0.62
C LYS A 209 -18.87 14.62 -1.26
N MET A 210 -18.43 13.58 -0.56
CA MET A 210 -18.37 12.22 -1.09
C MET A 210 -19.76 11.73 -1.49
N ASP A 211 -19.84 11.09 -2.65
CA ASP A 211 -21.00 10.31 -3.04
C ASP A 211 -20.99 8.97 -2.30
N VAL A 212 -22.19 8.48 -1.98
CA VAL A 212 -22.36 7.48 -0.93
C VAL A 212 -22.96 6.17 -1.41
N SER A 213 -23.40 6.12 -2.66
CA SER A 213 -23.69 4.87 -3.38
C SER A 213 -22.45 3.97 -3.58
N ASN A 214 -21.30 4.41 -3.07
CA ASN A 214 -19.97 4.05 -3.46
C ASN A 214 -19.30 3.09 -2.47
N ILE A 215 -20.09 2.25 -1.78
CA ILE A 215 -19.60 1.48 -0.64
C ILE A 215 -20.24 0.10 -0.63
N VAL A 216 -19.52 -0.84 -1.20
CA VAL A 216 -19.84 -2.26 -1.08
C VAL A 216 -19.08 -2.80 0.13
N TYR A 217 -19.79 -3.11 1.21
CA TYR A 217 -19.27 -3.95 2.28
C TYR A 217 -19.05 -5.36 1.72
N ASN A 218 -17.78 -5.74 1.53
CA ASN A 218 -17.34 -7.10 1.24
C ASN A 218 -17.91 -7.77 -0.02
N ASP A 219 -17.31 -7.49 -1.17
CA ASP A 219 -17.16 -8.53 -2.18
C ASP A 219 -15.96 -9.40 -1.78
N LYS A 220 -16.21 -10.42 -0.95
CA LYS A 220 -15.22 -11.49 -0.73
C LYS A 220 -14.86 -12.06 -2.09
N LYS A 221 -13.63 -11.84 -2.55
CA LYS A 221 -13.16 -12.41 -3.81
C LYS A 221 -13.13 -13.92 -3.65
N LYS A 222 -14.05 -14.58 -4.35
CA LYS A 222 -14.01 -16.03 -4.53
C LYS A 222 -13.10 -16.30 -5.72
N HIS A 223 -11.87 -16.65 -5.42
CA HIS A 223 -10.94 -17.23 -6.40
C HIS A 223 -11.57 -18.50 -7.00
N SER A 224 -11.78 -18.48 -8.30
CA SER A 224 -12.43 -19.56 -9.02
C SER A 224 -11.37 -20.60 -9.36
N GLY A 225 -11.30 -21.64 -8.53
CA GLY A 225 -10.25 -22.66 -8.57
C GLY A 225 -10.03 -23.29 -9.95
N THR A 226 -9.00 -22.83 -10.64
CA THR A 226 -8.25 -23.64 -11.59
C THR A 226 -7.14 -24.33 -10.80
N SER A 227 -7.28 -25.64 -10.59
CA SER A 227 -6.37 -26.43 -9.75
C SER A 227 -5.09 -26.83 -10.49
N LYS A 228 -4.27 -25.85 -10.87
CA LYS A 228 -2.87 -26.16 -11.17
C LYS A 228 -2.16 -26.44 -9.84
N GLU A 229 -1.24 -27.39 -9.81
CA GLU A 229 -0.42 -27.56 -8.62
C GLU A 229 0.46 -26.31 -8.47
N TYR A 230 0.45 -25.69 -7.30
CA TYR A 230 1.13 -24.41 -7.07
C TYR A 230 2.65 -24.49 -7.34
N LYS A 231 3.26 -25.65 -7.09
CA LYS A 231 4.66 -25.90 -7.45
C LYS A 231 4.90 -25.82 -8.95
N GLU A 232 3.95 -26.26 -9.77
CA GLU A 232 4.02 -26.14 -11.24
C GLU A 232 3.90 -24.69 -11.69
N VAL A 233 3.04 -23.89 -11.02
CA VAL A 233 2.93 -22.44 -11.24
C VAL A 233 4.26 -21.75 -10.93
N TYR A 234 4.86 -22.04 -9.77
CA TYR A 234 6.15 -21.48 -9.40
C TYR A 234 7.29 -21.95 -10.30
N ARG A 235 7.25 -23.20 -10.79
CA ARG A 235 8.26 -23.72 -11.72
C ARG A 235 8.24 -22.93 -13.03
N GLU A 236 7.06 -22.74 -13.61
CA GLU A 236 6.91 -21.95 -14.84
C GLU A 236 7.29 -20.50 -14.63
N PHE A 237 6.92 -19.92 -13.49
CA PHE A 237 7.31 -18.57 -13.12
C PHE A 237 8.84 -18.43 -13.03
N LEU A 238 9.51 -19.29 -12.27
CA LEU A 238 10.95 -19.24 -12.04
C LEU A 238 11.78 -19.51 -13.31
N ILE A 239 11.32 -20.37 -14.21
CA ILE A 239 12.00 -20.62 -15.50
C ILE A 239 12.02 -19.35 -16.37
N ASN A 240 11.00 -18.50 -16.25
CA ASN A 240 10.88 -17.25 -17.00
C ASN A 240 11.30 -16.03 -16.18
N TYR A 241 11.81 -16.21 -14.96
CA TYR A 241 12.21 -15.10 -14.10
C TYR A 241 13.48 -14.43 -14.65
N ASN A 242 13.38 -13.14 -14.96
CA ASN A 242 14.47 -12.37 -15.53
C ASN A 242 15.39 -11.86 -14.40
N ALA A 243 16.48 -12.58 -14.14
CA ALA A 243 17.51 -12.12 -13.21
C ALA A 243 18.37 -11.04 -13.91
N GLU A 244 18.26 -9.79 -13.46
CA GLU A 244 18.96 -8.65 -14.09
C GLU A 244 20.35 -8.37 -13.47
N GLY A 245 20.71 -9.08 -12.39
CA GLY A 245 21.91 -8.83 -11.58
C GLY A 245 23.12 -9.74 -11.85
N ALA A 246 24.30 -9.28 -11.43
CA ALA A 246 25.54 -10.06 -11.44
C ALA A 246 25.64 -11.08 -10.27
N ILE A 247 24.79 -10.93 -9.26
CA ILE A 247 24.70 -11.82 -8.10
C ILE A 247 23.60 -12.85 -8.37
N PRO A 248 23.84 -14.14 -8.13
CA PRO A 248 22.82 -15.16 -8.33
C PRO A 248 21.59 -14.90 -7.46
N VAL A 249 20.44 -14.78 -8.12
CA VAL A 249 19.12 -14.80 -7.47
C VAL A 249 18.97 -16.11 -6.71
N LYS A 250 18.40 -16.05 -5.51
CA LYS A 250 18.12 -17.21 -4.67
C LYS A 250 16.64 -17.32 -4.38
N PHE A 251 16.17 -18.52 -4.06
CA PHE A 251 14.78 -18.73 -3.71
C PHE A 251 14.60 -19.78 -2.61
N LYS A 252 13.40 -19.82 -2.04
CA LYS A 252 12.96 -20.83 -1.07
C LYS A 252 11.44 -20.95 -1.11
N LEU A 253 10.95 -22.17 -0.89
CA LEU A 253 9.55 -22.41 -0.56
C LEU A 253 9.38 -22.51 0.95
N LEU A 254 8.42 -21.77 1.49
CA LEU A 254 8.02 -21.88 2.88
C LEU A 254 6.61 -21.33 3.04
N ASP A 255 5.73 -22.06 3.73
CA ASP A 255 4.47 -21.54 4.23
C ASP A 255 4.77 -20.37 5.18
N ILE A 256 4.46 -19.14 4.78
CA ILE A 256 4.62 -17.94 5.59
C ILE A 256 3.29 -17.21 5.78
N THR A 257 2.25 -17.57 5.03
CA THR A 257 0.89 -17.03 5.21
C THR A 257 0.12 -17.81 6.30
N GLY A 258 0.52 -19.06 6.58
CA GLY A 258 -0.11 -19.95 7.56
C GLY A 258 -1.29 -20.74 7.01
N ASP A 259 -1.46 -20.80 5.69
CA ASP A 259 -2.55 -21.52 5.03
C ASP A 259 -2.22 -23.01 4.75
N GLY A 260 -0.99 -23.43 5.05
CA GLY A 260 -0.48 -24.78 4.81
C GLY A 260 0.04 -25.02 3.39
N LYS A 261 0.11 -23.98 2.55
CA LYS A 261 0.73 -23.95 1.23
C LYS A 261 2.02 -23.17 1.34
N ASP A 262 3.07 -23.60 0.64
CA ASP A 262 4.30 -22.82 0.62
C ASP A 262 4.17 -21.62 -0.33
N GLU A 263 4.62 -20.45 0.11
CA GLU A 263 4.89 -19.32 -0.78
C GLU A 263 6.29 -19.41 -1.38
N LEU A 264 6.45 -18.83 -2.57
CA LEU A 264 7.74 -18.66 -3.22
C LEU A 264 8.40 -17.38 -2.75
N ILE A 265 9.50 -17.51 -2.02
CA ILE A 265 10.33 -16.40 -1.56
C ILE A 265 11.53 -16.30 -2.49
N ILE A 266 11.73 -15.13 -3.09
CA ILE A 266 12.89 -14.80 -3.92
C ILE A 266 13.72 -13.76 -3.18
N LYS A 267 15.02 -14.01 -3.13
CA LYS A 267 16.04 -13.11 -2.63
C LYS A 267 16.94 -12.71 -3.80
N ASP A 268 16.90 -11.44 -4.15
CA ASP A 268 17.76 -10.81 -5.16
C ASP A 268 18.71 -9.80 -4.48
N TYR A 269 19.64 -9.23 -5.25
CA TYR A 269 20.52 -8.18 -4.80
C TYR A 269 20.51 -7.02 -5.79
N LYS A 270 19.94 -5.89 -5.36
CA LYS A 270 19.78 -4.67 -6.17
C LYS A 270 20.30 -3.47 -5.39
N ASP A 271 20.96 -2.54 -6.07
CA ASP A 271 21.44 -1.28 -5.51
C ASP A 271 22.25 -1.38 -4.20
N GLY A 272 22.96 -2.50 -4.01
CA GLY A 272 23.81 -2.71 -2.85
C GLY A 272 23.11 -3.32 -1.62
N VAL A 273 21.85 -3.72 -1.73
CA VAL A 273 21.05 -4.32 -0.65
C VAL A 273 20.32 -5.57 -1.14
N ASP A 274 19.99 -6.47 -0.19
CA ASP A 274 19.13 -7.61 -0.49
C ASP A 274 17.68 -7.14 -0.74
N ASP A 275 17.07 -7.68 -1.79
CA ASP A 275 15.67 -7.46 -2.18
C ASP A 275 14.90 -8.77 -1.95
N TYR A 276 13.79 -8.71 -1.22
CA TYR A 276 12.97 -9.85 -0.86
C TYR A 276 11.58 -9.72 -1.49
N CYS A 277 11.27 -10.60 -2.43
CA CYS A 277 9.97 -10.70 -3.07
C CYS A 277 9.29 -12.02 -2.66
N ILE A 278 8.00 -11.99 -2.36
CA ILE A 278 7.22 -13.20 -2.04
C ILE A 278 6.06 -13.31 -3.00
N TYR A 279 5.85 -14.53 -3.52
CA TYR A 279 4.80 -14.84 -4.46
C TYR A 279 3.84 -15.90 -3.93
N GLU A 280 2.55 -15.61 -4.06
CA GLU A 280 1.45 -16.54 -3.80
C GLU A 280 0.88 -17.04 -5.13
N ASP A 281 0.61 -18.33 -5.24
CA ASP A 281 -0.19 -18.85 -6.36
C ASP A 281 -1.68 -18.61 -6.09
N ILE A 282 -2.28 -17.76 -6.91
CA ILE A 282 -3.70 -17.42 -6.89
C ILE A 282 -4.26 -17.75 -8.28
N ASP A 283 -5.23 -18.66 -8.33
CA ASP A 283 -5.91 -19.11 -9.56
C ASP A 283 -4.96 -19.56 -10.70
N GLY A 284 -3.82 -20.17 -10.35
CA GLY A 284 -2.86 -20.74 -11.32
C GLY A 284 -1.81 -19.74 -11.83
N LYS A 285 -1.65 -18.59 -11.16
CA LYS A 285 -0.64 -17.59 -11.45
C LYS A 285 0.06 -17.15 -10.18
N ALA A 286 1.39 -16.96 -10.26
CA ALA A 286 2.18 -16.36 -9.18
C ALA A 286 1.94 -14.85 -9.13
N TYR A 287 1.41 -14.35 -8.02
CA TYR A 287 1.23 -12.93 -7.74
C TYR A 287 2.21 -12.48 -6.66
N LYS A 288 2.84 -11.32 -6.86
CA LYS A 288 3.77 -10.75 -5.87
C LYS A 288 2.97 -10.18 -4.69
N ILE A 289 3.07 -10.81 -3.53
CA ILE A 289 2.33 -10.45 -2.32
C ILE A 289 3.16 -9.67 -1.29
N PHE A 290 4.47 -9.56 -1.51
CA PHE A 290 5.41 -8.81 -0.69
C PHE A 290 6.62 -8.39 -1.55
N ASP A 291 7.17 -7.21 -1.28
CA ASP A 291 8.30 -6.62 -2.00
C ASP A 291 8.99 -5.57 -1.11
N GLU A 292 10.14 -5.91 -0.54
CA GLU A 292 10.89 -5.00 0.35
C GLU A 292 12.40 -5.24 0.29
N TYR A 293 13.15 -4.14 0.45
CA TYR A 293 14.60 -4.16 0.58
C TYR A 293 15.01 -4.14 2.04
N GLY A 294 16.04 -4.91 2.41
CA GLY A 294 16.55 -4.85 3.77
C GLY A 294 17.83 -5.64 4.02
N ASN A 295 18.53 -5.26 5.09
CA ASN A 295 19.71 -5.95 5.57
C ASN A 295 19.34 -7.13 6.48
N VAL A 296 18.24 -7.01 7.23
CA VAL A 296 17.66 -8.10 8.01
C VAL A 296 16.30 -8.43 7.42
N PHE A 297 16.04 -9.73 7.28
CA PHE A 297 14.75 -10.28 6.89
C PHE A 297 14.50 -11.48 7.79
N GLU A 298 13.46 -11.41 8.62
CA GLU A 298 13.05 -12.50 9.51
C GLU A 298 11.56 -12.75 9.38
N VAL A 299 11.18 -14.03 9.26
CA VAL A 299 9.78 -14.47 9.38
C VAL A 299 9.64 -15.19 10.70
N TYR A 300 8.64 -14.83 11.49
CA TYR A 300 8.38 -15.43 12.81
C TYR A 300 7.29 -16.50 12.75
N ASN A 301 7.12 -17.23 13.87
CA ASN A 301 6.12 -18.31 13.96
C ASN A 301 4.67 -17.80 13.98
N ASP A 302 4.46 -16.53 14.29
CA ASP A 302 3.19 -15.83 14.17
C ASP A 302 3.00 -15.22 12.77
N ASN A 303 3.82 -15.62 11.79
CA ASN A 303 3.80 -15.20 10.39
C ASN A 303 4.03 -13.70 10.16
N ILE A 304 4.53 -12.99 11.18
CA ILE A 304 5.00 -11.61 11.02
C ILE A 304 6.34 -11.64 10.28
N ILE A 305 6.51 -10.74 9.32
CA ILE A 305 7.79 -10.48 8.66
C ILE A 305 8.38 -9.21 9.26
N LEU A 306 9.65 -9.26 9.66
CA LEU A 306 10.46 -8.09 10.02
C LEU A 306 11.47 -7.83 8.91
N VAL A 307 11.53 -6.57 8.48
CA VAL A 307 12.59 -6.04 7.62
C VAL A 307 13.30 -4.92 8.36
N GLU A 308 14.64 -4.95 8.38
CA GLU A 308 15.48 -3.89 8.94
C GLU A 308 16.38 -3.33 7.84
N SER A 309 16.49 -2.01 7.78
CA SER A 309 17.32 -1.29 6.82
C SER A 309 18.20 -0.27 7.53
N PHE A 310 19.47 -0.25 7.15
CA PHE A 310 20.43 0.76 7.61
C PHE A 310 20.63 1.80 6.52
N TYR A 311 20.26 3.05 6.79
CA TYR A 311 20.65 4.17 5.94
C TYR A 311 22.06 4.65 6.32
N ASP A 312 22.88 4.95 5.32
CA ASP A 312 24.24 5.44 5.52
C ASP A 312 24.25 6.70 6.42
N GLY A 313 24.97 6.63 7.54
CA GLY A 313 25.11 7.72 8.50
C GLY A 313 24.06 7.75 9.60
N GLU A 314 23.05 6.88 9.57
CA GLU A 314 22.09 6.73 10.66
C GLU A 314 22.64 5.85 11.79
N THR A 315 22.26 6.18 13.02
CA THR A 315 22.75 5.49 14.24
C THR A 315 21.74 4.50 14.82
N SER A 316 20.48 4.58 14.38
CA SER A 316 19.41 3.69 14.81
C SER A 316 18.84 2.99 13.57
N PRO A 317 18.64 1.67 13.62
CA PRO A 317 18.06 0.94 12.51
C PRO A 317 16.61 1.34 12.30
N MET A 318 16.24 1.49 11.03
CA MET A 318 14.85 1.63 10.62
C MET A 318 14.29 0.25 10.33
N PHE A 319 13.04 0.00 10.69
CA PHE A 319 12.42 -1.30 10.45
C PHE A 319 10.95 -1.18 10.08
N ALA A 320 10.46 -2.23 9.43
CA ALA A 320 9.06 -2.41 9.13
C ALA A 320 8.64 -3.84 9.50
N CYS A 321 7.46 -3.97 10.08
CA CYS A 321 6.79 -5.24 10.30
C CYS A 321 5.61 -5.38 9.34
N PHE A 322 5.38 -6.61 8.90
CA PHE A 322 4.32 -6.93 7.95
C PHE A 322 3.51 -8.12 8.43
N THR A 323 2.21 -8.08 8.14
CA THR A 323 1.27 -9.17 8.41
C THR A 323 0.54 -9.52 7.12
N TYR A 324 0.24 -10.80 6.92
CA TYR A 324 -0.56 -11.23 5.78
C TYR A 324 -2.05 -10.97 6.02
N ASP A 325 -2.71 -10.34 5.04
CA ASP A 325 -4.16 -10.22 5.01
C ASP A 325 -4.71 -11.00 3.82
N LYS A 326 -5.44 -12.07 4.15
CA LYS A 326 -6.09 -12.97 3.21
C LYS A 326 -7.21 -12.32 2.39
N ASP A 327 -7.83 -11.25 2.89
CA ASP A 327 -8.96 -10.62 2.22
C ASP A 327 -8.47 -9.73 1.06
N ILE A 328 -7.17 -9.41 1.06
CA ILE A 328 -6.49 -8.63 0.04
C ILE A 328 -5.35 -9.42 -0.64
N SER A 329 -5.14 -10.67 -0.22
CA SER A 329 -4.08 -11.59 -0.64
C SER A 329 -2.71 -10.93 -0.73
N ARG A 330 -2.32 -10.15 0.30
CA ARG A 330 -0.99 -9.56 0.38
C ARG A 330 -0.49 -9.35 1.79
N PHE A 331 0.83 -9.31 1.94
CA PHE A 331 1.46 -8.72 3.11
C PHE A 331 1.30 -7.21 3.09
N TYR A 332 1.07 -6.68 4.27
CA TYR A 332 0.77 -5.29 4.47
C TYR A 332 1.52 -4.83 5.72
N ARG A 333 2.01 -3.60 5.70
CA ARG A 333 2.86 -3.06 6.75
C ARG A 333 2.00 -2.74 7.96
N ASN A 334 2.25 -3.37 9.10
CA ASN A 334 1.47 -3.10 10.32
C ASN A 334 2.20 -2.16 11.29
N LYS A 335 3.52 -1.97 11.10
CA LYS A 335 4.32 -1.04 11.89
C LYS A 335 5.56 -0.59 11.11
N ASN A 336 5.78 0.73 11.06
CA ASN A 336 7.10 1.32 10.85
C ASN A 336 7.76 1.62 12.20
N GLY A 337 9.07 1.60 12.23
CA GLY A 337 9.83 1.96 13.41
C GLY A 337 11.14 2.67 13.09
N GLY A 338 11.42 3.67 13.90
CA GLY A 338 12.60 4.50 13.80
C GLY A 338 12.80 5.31 15.07
N TYR A 339 12.42 6.59 15.04
CA TYR A 339 12.68 7.53 16.12
C TYR A 339 11.50 7.75 17.08
N ARG A 340 10.36 7.08 16.91
CA ARG A 340 9.27 7.20 17.91
C ARG A 340 9.64 6.51 19.21
N ASN A 341 9.13 7.06 20.31
CA ASN A 341 9.26 6.45 21.63
C ASN A 341 8.73 5.01 21.61
N GLY A 342 9.56 4.05 22.02
CA GLY A 342 9.20 2.62 22.08
C GLY A 342 9.58 1.81 20.84
N ASP A 343 9.97 2.44 19.72
CA ASP A 343 10.28 1.72 18.48
C ASP A 343 11.51 0.83 18.63
N GLN A 344 12.57 1.35 19.26
CA GLN A 344 13.82 0.60 19.43
C GLN A 344 13.64 -0.54 20.43
N GLU A 345 12.86 -0.34 21.51
CA GLU A 345 12.49 -1.43 22.43
C GLU A 345 11.68 -2.51 21.71
N TYR A 346 10.72 -2.12 20.85
CA TYR A 346 9.94 -3.05 20.06
C TYR A 346 10.80 -3.88 19.11
N LEU A 347 11.77 -3.25 18.42
CA LEU A 347 12.71 -3.95 17.54
C LEU A 347 13.53 -4.99 18.31
N ILE A 348 14.07 -4.61 19.47
CA ILE A 348 14.83 -5.52 20.33
C ILE A 348 13.97 -6.72 20.75
N ASP A 349 12.72 -6.48 21.14
CA ASP A 349 11.80 -7.55 21.50
C ASP A 349 11.51 -8.49 20.33
N MET A 350 11.37 -7.97 19.11
CA MET A 350 11.19 -8.76 17.89
C MET A 350 12.42 -9.61 17.58
N LEU A 351 13.63 -9.03 17.57
CA LEU A 351 14.88 -9.73 17.30
C LEU A 351 15.23 -10.81 18.35
N ASN A 352 14.67 -10.70 19.57
CA ASN A 352 14.80 -11.73 20.59
C ASN A 352 13.83 -12.93 20.38
N LYS A 353 12.82 -12.80 19.52
CA LYS A 353 11.94 -13.92 19.17
C LYS A 353 12.70 -14.92 18.31
N LYS A 354 12.31 -16.19 18.41
CA LYS A 354 12.83 -17.23 17.53
C LYS A 354 12.21 -17.08 16.13
N ALA A 355 13.01 -16.72 15.14
CA ALA A 355 12.63 -16.73 13.74
C ALA A 355 12.34 -18.16 13.24
N LYS A 356 11.33 -18.27 12.36
CA LYS A 356 10.99 -19.43 11.54
C LYS A 356 11.86 -19.49 10.28
N LEU A 357 12.23 -18.32 9.74
CA LEU A 357 13.13 -18.16 8.60
C LEU A 357 13.94 -16.88 8.77
N THR A 358 15.23 -16.92 8.44
CA THR A 358 16.06 -15.73 8.27
C THR A 358 16.50 -15.57 6.81
N GLY A 359 16.77 -14.34 6.37
CA GLY A 359 17.23 -14.05 5.01
C GLY A 359 18.53 -14.76 4.62
N SER A 360 19.35 -15.17 5.59
CA SER A 360 20.56 -15.98 5.38
C SER A 360 20.27 -17.45 5.06
N GLU A 361 19.07 -17.96 5.36
CA GLU A 361 18.63 -19.34 5.08
C GLU A 361 17.98 -19.50 3.70
N ILE A 362 17.88 -18.42 2.92
CA ILE A 362 17.43 -18.42 1.52
C ILE A 362 18.67 -18.59 0.64
N THR A 363 19.05 -19.85 0.39
CA THR A 363 20.35 -20.18 -0.20
C THR A 363 20.28 -20.90 -1.55
N THR A 364 19.11 -21.36 -1.99
CA THR A 364 18.97 -22.11 -3.23
C THR A 364 19.13 -21.18 -4.42
N GLU A 365 20.25 -21.28 -5.14
CA GLU A 365 20.48 -20.48 -6.34
C GLU A 365 19.46 -20.81 -7.42
N LEU A 366 18.98 -19.78 -8.11
CA LEU A 366 18.04 -19.89 -9.22
C LEU A 366 18.74 -20.47 -10.45
N THR A 367 18.68 -21.79 -10.61
CA THR A 367 19.12 -22.50 -11.81
C THR A 367 18.05 -23.48 -12.26
N PRO A 368 17.95 -23.84 -13.55
CA PRO A 368 16.95 -24.80 -14.01
C PRO A 368 16.96 -26.11 -13.20
N SER A 369 18.13 -26.67 -12.89
CA SER A 369 18.24 -27.90 -12.08
C SER A 369 17.65 -27.72 -10.69
N ASN A 370 18.05 -26.65 -9.98
CA ASN A 370 17.56 -26.39 -8.63
C ASN A 370 16.05 -26.11 -8.61
N VAL A 371 15.51 -25.48 -9.67
CA VAL A 371 14.07 -25.26 -9.83
C VAL A 371 13.32 -26.58 -9.96
N TYR A 372 13.83 -27.53 -10.74
CA TYR A 372 13.22 -28.87 -10.81
C TYR A 372 13.33 -29.60 -9.47
N ASP A 373 14.52 -29.65 -8.88
CA ASP A 373 14.77 -30.41 -7.63
C ASP A 373 13.96 -29.86 -6.43
N ALA A 374 13.78 -28.53 -6.33
CA ALA A 374 13.05 -27.89 -5.24
C ALA A 374 11.52 -27.96 -5.40
N LEU A 375 11.03 -28.21 -6.62
CA LEU A 375 9.61 -28.21 -6.97
C LEU A 375 9.11 -29.58 -7.46
N GLU A 376 9.88 -30.66 -7.28
CA GLU A 376 9.36 -32.04 -7.26
C GLU A 376 8.45 -32.24 -6.03
#